data_AF-A0A5C5E671-F1
#
_entry.id   AF-A0A5C5E671-F1
#
_cell.length_a   1.000
_cell.length_b   1.000
_cell.length_c   1.000
_cell.angle_alpha   90.00
_cell.angle_beta   90.00
_cell.angle_gamma   90.00
#
_symmetry.space_group_name_H-M   'P 1'
#
loop_
_entity.id
_entity.type
_entity.pdbx_description
1 polymer ?
#
loop_
_entity_poly.entity_id
_entity_poly.type
_entity_poly.pdbx_seq_one_letter_code
_entity_poly.pdbx_strand_id
1 'polypeptide(L)'
;MRKKSEIMKEGILVTIASFLALAAAFMLYFLIFMVFESVANQDGSYGFVAPLRVGYGIIWLGLCLIVYRTTLSDWLKAGVLTASLTTFMVGIGVQLYESSIVVGLVLLLVAATSVFLLHKMKQKWYHYYAVAISIIAALFYL
;
A
#
# COMPACT_ATOMS: atom_id res chain seq x y z
N MET A 1 15.46 -14.02 26.83
CA MET A 1 15.02 -12.61 26.73
C MET A 1 15.48 -11.89 25.45
N ARG A 2 16.73 -12.09 24.95
CA ARG A 2 17.22 -11.43 23.71
C ARG A 2 16.34 -11.62 22.46
N LYS A 3 15.93 -12.86 22.14
CA LYS A 3 15.06 -13.15 20.97
C LYS A 3 13.71 -12.40 21.00
N LYS A 4 13.06 -12.32 22.17
CA LYS A 4 11.78 -11.59 22.31
C LYS A 4 11.97 -10.08 22.09
N SER A 5 13.09 -9.53 22.57
CA SER A 5 13.41 -8.11 22.38
C SER A 5 13.70 -7.77 20.92
N GLU A 6 14.35 -8.65 20.17
CA GLU A 6 14.63 -8.43 18.74
C GLU A 6 13.36 -8.46 17.90
N ILE A 7 12.49 -9.45 18.12
CA ILE A 7 11.17 -9.54 17.46
C ILE A 7 10.35 -8.27 17.72
N MET A 8 10.34 -7.78 18.97
CA MET A 8 9.62 -6.56 19.33
C MET A 8 10.20 -5.33 18.63
N LYS A 9 11.54 -5.21 18.54
CA LYS A 9 12.20 -4.11 17.83
C LYS A 9 11.87 -4.13 16.34
N GLU A 10 11.91 -5.29 15.69
CA GLU A 10 11.55 -5.43 14.28
C GLU A 10 10.10 -5.01 14.02
N GLY A 11 9.16 -5.45 14.87
CA GLY A 11 7.75 -5.05 14.77
C GLY A 11 7.53 -3.55 14.91
N ILE A 12 8.23 -2.91 15.85
CA ILE A 12 8.18 -1.44 16.04
C ILE A 12 8.75 -0.73 14.80
N LEU A 13 9.90 -1.16 14.28
CA LEU A 13 10.52 -0.57 13.10
C LEU A 13 9.61 -0.68 11.87
N VAL A 14 8.98 -1.84 11.65
CA VAL A 14 8.05 -2.04 10.54
C VAL A 14 6.80 -1.20 10.69
N THR A 15 6.29 -1.04 11.93
CA THR A 15 5.13 -0.17 12.19
C THR A 15 5.47 1.28 11.84
N ILE A 16 6.59 1.81 12.35
CA ILE A 16 7.05 3.18 12.07
C ILE A 16 7.27 3.37 10.57
N ALA A 17 7.97 2.45 9.91
CA ALA A 17 8.23 2.52 8.48
C ALA A 17 6.94 2.45 7.65
N SER A 18 5.98 1.64 8.06
CA SER A 18 4.67 1.54 7.40
C SER A 18 3.89 2.85 7.49
N PHE A 19 3.80 3.46 8.68
CA PHE A 19 3.12 4.74 8.85
C PHE A 19 3.82 5.87 8.09
N LEU A 20 5.15 5.95 8.13
CA LEU A 20 5.91 6.93 7.36
C LEU A 20 5.72 6.75 5.86
N ALA A 21 5.79 5.51 5.36
CA ALA A 21 5.60 5.21 3.95
C ALA A 21 4.16 5.52 3.49
N LEU A 22 3.15 5.21 4.31
CA LEU A 22 1.75 5.58 4.07
C LEU A 22 1.59 7.10 4.01
N ALA A 23 2.09 7.82 5.00
CA ALA A 23 2.01 9.28 5.03
C ALA A 23 2.67 9.90 3.79
N ALA A 24 3.88 9.43 3.43
CA ALA A 24 4.57 9.88 2.23
C ALA A 24 3.79 9.55 0.95
N ALA A 25 3.20 8.36 0.85
CA ALA A 25 2.39 7.97 -0.30
C ALA A 25 1.13 8.84 -0.43
N PHE A 26 0.39 9.08 0.65
CA PHE A 26 -0.79 9.95 0.60
C PHE A 26 -0.41 11.39 0.29
N MET A 27 0.64 11.94 0.92
CA MET A 27 1.12 13.29 0.61
C MET A 27 1.51 13.42 -0.87
N LEU A 28 2.25 12.44 -1.40
CA LEU A 28 2.64 12.44 -2.82
C LEU A 28 1.42 12.34 -3.74
N TYR A 29 0.43 11.50 -3.41
CA TYR A 29 -0.83 11.44 -4.14
C TYR A 29 -1.55 12.80 -4.16
N PHE A 30 -1.68 13.47 -3.01
CA PHE A 30 -2.32 14.78 -2.94
C PHE A 30 -1.57 15.85 -3.76
N LEU A 31 -0.23 15.79 -3.76
CA LEU A 31 0.61 16.68 -4.56
C LEU A 31 0.35 16.46 -6.05
N ILE A 32 0.34 15.20 -6.50
CA ILE A 32 0.03 14.86 -7.89
C ILE A 32 -1.40 15.28 -8.25
N PHE A 33 -2.36 15.01 -7.37
CA PHE A 33 -3.76 15.41 -7.55
C PHE A 33 -3.88 16.93 -7.76
N MET A 34 -3.21 17.74 -6.95
CA MET A 34 -3.22 19.21 -7.08
C MET A 34 -2.63 19.69 -8.41
N VAL A 35 -1.59 19.00 -8.91
CA VAL A 35 -1.02 19.30 -10.24
C VAL A 35 -2.02 18.94 -11.35
N PHE A 36 -2.66 17.77 -11.28
CA PHE A 36 -3.69 17.39 -12.25
C PHE A 36 -4.93 18.28 -12.16
N GLU A 37 -5.32 18.70 -10.96
CA GLU A 37 -6.41 19.64 -10.76
C GLU A 37 -6.11 21.00 -11.42
N SER A 38 -4.88 21.51 -11.30
CA SER A 38 -4.51 22.79 -11.92
C SER A 38 -4.32 22.73 -13.44
N VAL A 39 -3.94 21.58 -14.00
CA VAL A 39 -3.61 21.43 -15.43
C VAL A 39 -4.71 20.76 -16.25
N ALA A 40 -5.35 19.72 -15.72
CA ALA A 40 -6.28 18.85 -16.44
C ALA A 40 -7.76 19.15 -16.16
N ASN A 41 -8.09 19.90 -15.10
CA ASN A 41 -9.47 20.24 -14.75
C ASN A 41 -9.97 21.52 -15.44
N GLN A 42 -9.73 21.66 -16.76
CA GLN A 42 -10.17 22.85 -17.50
C GLN A 42 -11.69 22.89 -17.71
N ASP A 43 -12.34 21.72 -17.73
CA ASP A 43 -13.78 21.56 -17.95
C ASP A 43 -14.58 21.38 -16.64
N GLY A 44 -13.93 21.46 -15.46
CA GLY A 44 -14.55 21.20 -14.16
C GLY A 44 -14.94 19.73 -13.92
N SER A 45 -14.58 18.82 -14.83
CA SER A 45 -14.86 17.39 -14.74
C SER A 45 -13.74 16.65 -13.99
N TYR A 46 -14.07 16.08 -12.83
CA TYR A 46 -13.19 15.21 -12.05
C TYR A 46 -13.02 13.79 -12.65
N GLY A 47 -13.26 13.61 -13.95
CA GLY A 47 -13.11 12.32 -14.64
C GLY A 47 -11.69 11.73 -14.59
N PHE A 48 -10.67 12.56 -14.38
CA PHE A 48 -9.27 12.13 -14.24
C PHE A 48 -8.95 11.47 -12.89
N VAL A 49 -9.80 11.64 -11.87
CA VAL A 49 -9.49 11.19 -10.49
C VAL A 49 -9.47 9.67 -10.38
N ALA A 50 -10.41 9.01 -11.05
CA ALA A 50 -10.50 7.56 -11.11
C ALA A 50 -9.23 6.91 -11.69
N PRO A 51 -8.81 7.22 -12.93
CA PRO A 51 -7.59 6.65 -13.50
C PRO A 51 -6.33 7.10 -12.75
N LEU A 52 -6.31 8.32 -12.20
CA LEU A 52 -5.17 8.80 -11.41
C LEU A 52 -4.97 7.96 -10.15
N ARG A 53 -6.05 7.69 -9.39
CA ARG A 53 -5.97 6.95 -8.12
C ARG A 53 -5.61 5.49 -8.33
N VAL A 54 -6.26 4.81 -9.29
CA VAL A 54 -5.95 3.41 -9.59
C VAL A 54 -4.55 3.29 -10.20
N GLY A 55 -4.20 4.16 -11.14
CA GLY A 55 -2.87 4.22 -11.76
C GLY A 55 -1.77 4.46 -10.73
N TYR A 56 -1.99 5.35 -9.77
CA TYR A 56 -1.07 5.60 -8.66
C TYR A 56 -0.81 4.35 -7.82
N GLY A 57 -1.85 3.59 -7.47
CA GLY A 57 -1.71 2.32 -6.77
C GLY A 57 -0.92 1.29 -7.58
N ILE A 58 -1.16 1.18 -8.89
CA ILE A 58 -0.41 0.28 -9.78
C ILE A 58 1.08 0.68 -9.83
N ILE A 59 1.39 1.97 -9.94
CA ILE A 59 2.77 2.48 -9.92
C ILE A 59 3.45 2.09 -8.60
N TRP A 60 2.77 2.25 -7.46
CA TRP A 60 3.31 1.83 -6.17
C TRP A 60 3.55 0.33 -6.06
N LEU A 61 2.69 -0.53 -6.63
CA LEU A 61 2.95 -1.96 -6.70
C LEU A 61 4.19 -2.27 -7.53
N GLY A 62 4.35 -1.60 -8.68
CA GLY A 62 5.56 -1.70 -9.50
C GLY A 62 6.82 -1.28 -8.75
N LEU A 63 6.77 -0.14 -8.07
CA LEU A 63 7.87 0.36 -7.22
C LEU A 63 8.17 -0.62 -6.08
N CYS A 64 7.17 -1.23 -5.47
CA CYS A 64 7.35 -2.26 -4.45
C CYS A 64 8.19 -3.42 -4.99
N LEU A 65 7.81 -3.98 -6.14
CA LEU A 65 8.54 -5.09 -6.76
C LEU A 65 9.99 -4.72 -7.07
N ILE A 66 10.25 -3.49 -7.50
CA ILE A 66 11.61 -2.97 -7.74
C ILE A 66 12.38 -2.90 -6.41
N VAL A 67 11.78 -2.32 -5.37
CA VAL A 67 12.38 -2.20 -4.02
C VAL A 67 12.75 -3.57 -3.45
N TYR A 68 11.94 -4.61 -3.68
CA TYR A 68 12.27 -5.98 -3.25
C TYR A 68 13.49 -6.58 -3.94
N ARG A 69 13.88 -6.08 -5.13
CA ARG A 69 15.13 -6.48 -5.82
C ARG A 69 16.37 -5.76 -5.32
N THR A 70 16.22 -4.71 -4.50
CA THR A 70 17.35 -3.92 -3.99
C THR A 70 17.94 -4.48 -2.69
N THR A 71 19.08 -3.92 -2.28
CA THR A 71 19.76 -4.19 -1.00
C THR A 71 19.19 -3.38 0.18
N LEU A 72 18.04 -2.72 0.00
CA LEU A 72 17.36 -2.00 1.10
C LEU A 72 17.08 -2.92 2.29
N SER A 73 17.04 -2.31 3.48
CA SER A 73 16.73 -3.04 4.70
C SER A 73 15.33 -3.67 4.62
N ASP A 74 15.21 -4.88 5.13
CA ASP A 74 13.98 -5.66 5.05
C ASP A 74 12.78 -4.96 5.73
N TRP A 75 13.02 -4.23 6.83
CA TRP A 75 11.98 -3.45 7.51
C TRP A 75 11.46 -2.27 6.67
N LEU A 76 12.32 -1.64 5.86
CA LEU A 76 11.89 -0.61 4.90
C LEU A 76 11.09 -1.23 3.75
N LYS A 77 11.52 -2.39 3.24
CA LYS A 77 10.77 -3.13 2.22
C LYS A 77 9.36 -3.51 2.70
N ALA A 78 9.22 -3.88 3.97
CA ALA A 78 7.94 -4.13 4.61
C ALA A 78 7.07 -2.86 4.67
N GLY A 79 7.66 -1.71 5.05
CA GLY A 79 6.95 -0.43 5.03
C GLY A 79 6.46 -0.01 3.63
N VAL A 80 7.31 -0.16 2.61
CA VAL A 80 6.95 0.08 1.21
C VAL A 80 5.85 -0.87 0.77
N LEU A 81 5.90 -2.15 1.15
CA LEU A 81 4.83 -3.10 0.89
C LEU A 81 3.49 -2.63 1.47
N THR A 82 3.49 -2.15 2.72
CA THR A 82 2.28 -1.61 3.34
C THR A 82 1.70 -0.47 2.52
N ALA A 83 2.52 0.53 2.19
CA ALA A 83 2.08 1.69 1.41
C ALA A 83 1.54 1.27 0.02
N SER A 84 2.23 0.37 -0.67
CA SER A 84 1.83 -0.07 -2.00
C SER A 84 0.54 -0.88 -2.02
N LEU A 85 0.38 -1.80 -1.08
CA LEU A 85 -0.86 -2.56 -0.96
C LEU A 85 -2.02 -1.65 -0.55
N THR A 86 -1.84 -0.76 0.42
CA THR A 86 -2.92 0.11 0.89
C THR A 86 -3.37 1.07 -0.19
N THR A 87 -2.44 1.75 -0.87
CA THR A 87 -2.78 2.69 -1.95
C THR A 87 -3.52 2.02 -3.10
N PHE A 88 -3.12 0.80 -3.47
CA PHE A 88 -3.81 0.03 -4.49
C PHE A 88 -5.21 -0.42 -4.03
N MET A 89 -5.31 -0.98 -2.82
CA MET A 89 -6.57 -1.42 -2.23
C MET A 89 -7.57 -0.27 -2.07
N VAL A 90 -7.12 0.88 -1.58
CA VAL A 90 -7.93 2.11 -1.49
C VAL A 90 -8.34 2.60 -2.87
N GLY A 91 -7.41 2.60 -3.83
CA GLY A 91 -7.70 3.05 -5.20
C GLY A 91 -8.82 2.25 -5.85
N ILE A 92 -8.78 0.92 -5.73
CA ILE A 92 -9.86 0.07 -6.24
C ILE A 92 -11.11 0.15 -5.36
N GLY A 93 -10.94 0.17 -4.04
CA GLY A 93 -12.06 0.14 -3.10
C GLY A 93 -12.98 1.35 -3.24
N VAL A 94 -12.43 2.55 -3.41
CA VAL A 94 -13.27 3.74 -3.64
C VAL A 94 -13.90 3.70 -5.04
N GLN A 95 -13.19 3.17 -6.04
CA GLN A 95 -13.73 3.08 -7.40
C GLN A 95 -14.92 2.11 -7.51
N LEU A 96 -14.92 1.07 -6.68
CA LEU A 96 -15.95 0.03 -6.64
C LEU A 96 -16.84 0.14 -5.38
N TYR A 97 -16.93 1.33 -4.77
CA TYR A 97 -17.62 1.53 -3.50
C TYR A 97 -19.09 1.06 -3.52
N GLU A 98 -19.77 1.21 -4.65
CA GLU A 98 -21.16 0.75 -4.85
C GLU A 98 -21.31 -0.78 -4.75
N SER A 99 -20.22 -1.54 -4.92
CA SER A 99 -20.20 -3.00 -4.92
C SER A 99 -19.30 -3.53 -3.81
N SER A 100 -19.72 -3.36 -2.55
CA SER A 100 -18.93 -3.74 -1.36
C SER A 100 -18.47 -5.22 -1.36
N ILE A 101 -19.27 -6.12 -1.94
CA ILE A 101 -18.88 -7.54 -2.11
C ILE A 101 -17.67 -7.68 -3.03
N VAL A 102 -17.65 -6.94 -4.14
CA VAL A 102 -16.54 -6.96 -5.10
C VAL A 102 -15.29 -6.38 -4.46
N VAL A 103 -15.41 -5.29 -3.69
CA VAL A 103 -14.30 -4.72 -2.93
C VAL A 103 -13.71 -5.76 -1.96
N GLY A 104 -14.55 -6.45 -1.19
CA GLY A 104 -14.12 -7.52 -0.29
C GLY A 104 -13.36 -8.64 -1.00
N LEU A 105 -13.86 -9.08 -2.17
CA LEU A 105 -13.19 -10.10 -2.98
C LEU A 105 -11.82 -9.63 -3.51
N VAL A 106 -11.72 -8.37 -3.96
CA VAL A 106 -10.45 -7.81 -4.42
C VAL A 106 -9.45 -7.70 -3.27
N LEU A 107 -9.86 -7.19 -2.11
CA LEU A 107 -9.01 -7.09 -0.91
C LEU A 107 -8.46 -8.48 -0.52
N LEU A 108 -9.33 -9.50 -0.50
CA LEU A 108 -8.94 -10.88 -0.23
C LEU A 108 -7.95 -11.42 -1.27
N LEU A 109 -8.20 -11.18 -2.56
CA LEU A 109 -7.33 -11.64 -3.63
C LEU A 109 -5.95 -10.99 -3.55
N VAL A 110 -5.88 -9.68 -3.29
CA VAL A 110 -4.62 -8.94 -3.14
C VAL A 110 -3.87 -9.42 -1.90
N ALA A 111 -4.55 -9.61 -0.77
CA ALA A 111 -3.96 -10.15 0.44
C ALA A 111 -3.41 -11.56 0.23
N ALA A 112 -4.21 -12.48 -0.34
CA ALA A 112 -3.81 -13.85 -0.63
C ALA A 112 -2.61 -13.91 -1.57
N THR A 113 -2.61 -13.09 -2.63
CA THR A 113 -1.50 -13.01 -3.60
C THR A 113 -0.24 -12.49 -2.91
N SER A 114 -0.37 -11.46 -2.06
CA SER A 114 0.76 -10.89 -1.31
C SER A 114 1.37 -11.92 -0.36
N VAL A 115 0.54 -12.62 0.42
CA VAL A 115 0.99 -13.68 1.33
C VAL A 115 1.66 -14.83 0.56
N PHE A 116 1.08 -15.25 -0.57
CA PHE A 116 1.64 -16.29 -1.42
C PHE A 116 3.02 -15.89 -1.98
N LEU A 117 3.17 -14.67 -2.47
CA LEU A 117 4.45 -14.15 -2.97
C LEU A 117 5.50 -14.04 -1.86
N LEU A 118 5.11 -13.53 -0.69
CA LEU A 118 6.00 -13.45 0.48
C LEU A 118 6.47 -14.83 0.93
N HIS A 119 5.57 -15.84 0.88
CA HIS A 119 5.91 -17.21 1.20
C HIS A 119 6.89 -17.81 0.19
N LYS A 120 6.63 -17.61 -1.11
CA LYS A 120 7.54 -18.06 -2.19
C LYS A 120 8.93 -17.43 -2.06
N MET A 121 9.01 -16.17 -1.61
CA MET A 121 10.25 -15.45 -1.37
C MET A 121 10.90 -15.75 -0.02
N LYS A 122 10.32 -16.61 0.81
CA LYS A 122 10.78 -16.97 2.17
C LYS A 122 11.04 -15.73 3.05
N GLN A 123 10.18 -14.73 2.94
CA GLN A 123 10.33 -13.47 3.68
C GLN A 123 10.08 -13.65 5.18
N LYS A 124 10.63 -12.72 5.97
CA LYS A 124 10.51 -12.72 7.44
C LYS A 124 9.08 -12.43 7.89
N TRP A 125 8.76 -12.82 9.13
CA TRP A 125 7.42 -12.75 9.72
C TRP A 125 6.79 -11.35 9.63
N TYR A 126 7.59 -10.29 9.77
CA TYR A 126 7.08 -8.92 9.79
C TYR A 126 6.62 -8.40 8.42
N HIS A 127 6.98 -9.07 7.32
CA HIS A 127 6.38 -8.76 6.02
C HIS A 127 4.90 -9.17 5.96
N TYR A 128 4.52 -10.24 6.65
CA TYR A 128 3.11 -10.63 6.78
C TYR A 128 2.36 -9.67 7.71
N TYR A 129 3.05 -9.15 8.74
CA TYR A 129 2.50 -8.09 9.58
C TYR A 129 2.25 -6.79 8.81
N ALA A 130 3.13 -6.43 7.87
CA ALA A 130 2.92 -5.30 6.95
C ALA A 130 1.65 -5.47 6.08
N VAL A 131 1.36 -6.69 5.60
CA VAL A 131 0.10 -6.98 4.89
C VAL A 131 -1.11 -6.75 5.80
N ALA A 132 -1.04 -7.18 7.07
CA ALA A 132 -2.13 -6.95 8.02
C ALA A 132 -2.36 -5.46 8.30
N ILE A 133 -1.28 -4.67 8.52
CA ILE A 133 -1.37 -3.21 8.66
C ILE A 133 -2.04 -2.60 7.42
N SER A 134 -1.66 -3.08 6.23
CA SER A 134 -2.21 -2.56 4.98
C SER A 134 -3.72 -2.77 4.87
N ILE A 135 -4.21 -3.97 5.19
CA ILE A 135 -5.64 -4.29 5.16
C ILE A 135 -6.39 -3.40 6.17
N ILE A 136 -5.88 -3.27 7.40
CA ILE A 136 -6.51 -2.41 8.42
C ILE A 136 -6.55 -0.96 7.96
N ALA A 137 -5.45 -0.44 7.41
CA ALA A 137 -5.38 0.93 6.90
C ALA A 137 -6.34 1.15 5.72
N ALA A 138 -6.47 0.18 4.82
CA ALA A 138 -7.40 0.24 3.70
C ALA A 138 -8.86 0.22 4.18
N LEU A 139 -9.20 -0.65 5.14
CA LEU A 139 -10.54 -0.71 5.72
C LEU A 139 -10.92 0.54 6.52
N PHE A 140 -9.95 1.21 7.17
CA PHE A 140 -10.22 2.46 7.87
C PHE A 140 -10.47 3.63 6.90
N TYR A 141 -9.91 3.55 5.70
CA TYR A 141 -10.06 4.59 4.68
C TYR A 141 -11.39 4.46 3.90
N LEU A 142 -11.80 3.22 3.60
CA LEU A 142 -13.00 2.90 2.82
C LEU A 142 -14.29 3.05 3.64
#